data_AF-A0A5A7Z1G9-F1
#
_entry.id   AF-A0A5A7Z1G9-F1
#
_cell.length_a   1.000
_cell.length_b   1.000
_cell.length_c   1.000
_cell.angle_alpha   90.00
_cell.angle_beta   90.00
_cell.angle_gamma   90.00
#
_symmetry.space_group_name_H-M   'P 1'
#
loop_
_entity.id
_entity.type
_entity.pdbx_description
1 polymer ?
#
loop_
_entity_poly.entity_id
_entity_poly.type
_entity_poly.pdbx_seq_one_letter_code
_entity_poly.pdbx_strand_id
1 'polypeptide(L)' 'MTSPEYEEALRRIPEAHSLALRLRDAGVADEVICDYLHIEPEGLGTLLELAQRKLRAARESR' A
#
# COMPACT_ATOMS: atom_id res chain seq x y z
N MET A 1 8.39 0.94 -13.74
CA MET A 1 7.56 -0.26 -14.04
C MET A 1 7.57 -1.14 -12.81
N THR A 2 6.45 -1.31 -12.13
CA THR A 2 6.33 -2.27 -11.03
C THR A 2 6.50 -3.68 -11.59
N SER A 3 7.35 -4.50 -10.98
CA SER A 3 7.57 -5.87 -11.44
C SER A 3 6.26 -6.67 -11.39
N PRO A 4 6.00 -7.63 -12.30
CA PRO A 4 4.77 -8.43 -12.28
C PRO A 4 4.54 -9.17 -10.94
N GLU A 5 5.62 -9.56 -10.26
CA GLU A 5 5.57 -10.16 -8.92
C GLU A 5 5.12 -9.18 -7.83
N TYR A 6 5.35 -7.88 -8.01
CA TYR A 6 4.86 -6.83 -7.12
C TYR A 6 3.34 -6.68 -7.23
N GLU A 7 2.83 -6.59 -8.46
CA GLU A 7 1.39 -6.48 -8.71
C GLU A 7 0.62 -7.71 -8.23
N GLU A 8 1.19 -8.90 -8.42
CA GLU A 8 0.58 -10.13 -7.93
C GLU A 8 0.54 -10.18 -6.40
N ALA A 9 1.61 -9.78 -5.73
CA ALA A 9 1.63 -9.71 -4.27
C ALA A 9 0.67 -8.64 -3.72
N LEU A 10 0.51 -7.50 -4.42
CA LEU A 10 -0.47 -6.47 -4.06
C LEU A 10 -1.92 -6.97 -4.15
N ARG A 11 -2.24 -7.91 -5.06
CA ARG A 11 -3.58 -8.52 -5.14
C ARG A 11 -3.91 -9.44 -3.96
N ARG A 12 -2.90 -9.86 -3.19
CA ARG A 12 -3.06 -10.79 -2.05
C ARG A 12 -3.22 -10.08 -0.71
N ILE A 13 -3.00 -8.77 -0.65
CA ILE A 13 -3.17 -7.97 0.57
C ILE A 13 -4.50 -7.21 0.55
N PRO A 14 -5.00 -6.71 1.69
CA PRO A 14 -6.25 -5.96 1.71
C PRO A 14 -6.21 -4.71 0.83
N GLU A 15 -7.36 -4.41 0.21
CA GLU A 15 -7.48 -3.36 -0.81
C GLU A 15 -6.89 -2.02 -0.37
N ALA A 16 -7.29 -1.51 0.80
CA ALA A 16 -6.79 -0.23 1.33
C ALA A 16 -5.26 -0.17 1.45
N HIS A 17 -4.61 -1.30 1.77
CA HIS A 17 -3.15 -1.37 1.89
C HIS A 17 -2.50 -1.37 0.51
N SER A 18 -3.08 -2.14 -0.43
CA SER A 18 -2.60 -2.17 -1.80
C SER A 18 -2.75 -0.82 -2.50
N LEU A 19 -3.83 -0.10 -2.19
CA LEU A 19 -4.15 1.19 -2.77
C LEU A 19 -3.25 2.30 -2.21
N ALA A 20 -3.03 2.32 -0.90
CA ALA A 20 -2.08 3.22 -0.26
C ALA A 20 -0.68 3.11 -0.89
N LEU A 21 -0.20 1.87 -1.11
CA LEU A 21 1.10 1.63 -1.75
C LEU A 21 1.12 2.11 -3.22
N ARG A 22 0.07 1.83 -3.99
CA ARG A 22 -0.02 2.28 -5.40
C ARG A 22 -0.04 3.81 -5.53
N LEU A 23 -0.81 4.48 -4.69
CA LEU A 23 -0.89 5.95 -4.69
C LEU A 23 0.45 6.55 -4.29
N ARG A 24 1.10 6.00 -3.26
CA ARG A 24 2.43 6.43 -2.83
C ARG A 24 3.49 6.22 -3.93
N ASP A 25 3.48 5.07 -4.58
CA ASP A 25 4.38 4.77 -5.71
C ASP A 25 4.13 5.68 -6.92
N ALA A 26 2.89 6.14 -7.11
CA ALA A 26 2.53 7.13 -8.14
C ALA A 26 2.95 8.56 -7.77
N GLY A 27 3.56 8.78 -6.59
CA GLY A 27 3.99 10.10 -6.12
C GLY A 27 2.85 10.99 -5.63
N VAL A 28 1.69 10.41 -5.31
CA VAL A 28 0.56 11.14 -4.74
C VAL A 28 0.94 11.65 -3.35
N ALA A 29 0.57 12.89 -3.04
CA ALA A 29 0.82 13.51 -1.75
C ALA A 29 0.08 12.80 -0.62
N ASP A 30 0.68 12.75 0.56
CA ASP A 30 0.14 12.04 1.71
C ASP A 30 -1.25 12.53 2.12
N GLU A 31 -1.49 13.84 2.06
CA GLU A 31 -2.80 14.46 2.30
C GLU A 31 -3.88 13.91 1.35
N VAL A 32 -3.55 13.76 0.07
CA VAL A 32 -4.48 13.22 -0.94
C VAL A 32 -4.72 11.73 -0.74
N ILE A 33 -3.70 10.98 -0.29
CA ILE A 33 -3.85 9.56 0.06
C ILE A 33 -4.79 9.41 1.26
N CYS A 34 -4.63 10.25 2.29
CA CYS A 34 -5.50 10.29 3.46
C CYS A 34 -6.95 10.57 3.10
N ASP A 35 -7.19 11.60 2.30
CA ASP A 35 -8.52 11.96 1.80
C ASP A 35 -9.15 10.79 1.02
N TYR A 36 -8.38 10.20 0.11
CA TYR A 36 -8.86 9.09 -0.71
C TYR A 36 -9.23 7.87 0.14
N LEU A 37 -8.41 7.54 1.16
CA LEU A 37 -8.61 6.39 2.03
C LEU A 37 -9.54 6.67 3.21
N HIS A 38 -9.99 7.92 3.38
CA HIS A 38 -10.83 8.37 4.49
C HIS A 38 -10.20 8.05 5.85
N ILE A 39 -8.91 8.36 5.98
CA ILE A 39 -8.13 8.15 7.21
C ILE A 39 -7.49 9.46 7.67
N GLU A 40 -7.27 9.56 8.98
CA GLU A 40 -6.52 10.67 9.56
C GLU A 40 -5.02 10.59 9.18
N PRO A 41 -4.34 11.73 8.97
CA PRO A 41 -2.91 11.79 8.64
C PRO A 41 -2.00 11.03 9.61
N GLU A 42 -2.34 11.04 10.90
CA GLU A 42 -1.61 10.35 11.95
C GLU A 42 -1.61 8.82 11.74
N GLY A 43 -2.62 8.28 11.06
CA GLY A 43 -2.76 6.86 10.77
C GLY A 43 -2.03 6.41 9.50
N LEU A 44 -1.68 7.34 8.60
CA LEU A 44 -1.11 6.99 7.30
C LEU A 44 0.23 6.27 7.41
N GLY A 45 1.11 6.76 8.29
CA GLY A 45 2.42 6.15 8.49
C GLY A 45 2.31 4.68 8.92
N THR A 46 1.44 4.40 9.90
CA THR A 46 1.18 3.04 10.37
C THR A 46 0.53 2.18 9.29
N LEU A 47 -0.41 2.72 8.52
CA LEU A 47 -1.04 1.99 7.41
C LEU A 47 -0.01 1.59 6.35
N LEU A 48 0.87 2.52 5.95
CA LEU A 48 1.93 2.25 4.97
C LEU A 48 2.93 1.21 5.48
N GLU A 49 3.36 1.31 6.75
CA GLU A 49 4.25 0.31 7.34
C GLU A 49 3.61 -1.09 7.32
N LEU A 50 2.35 -1.18 7.76
CA LEU A 50 1.60 -2.44 7.77
C LEU A 50 1.39 -2.98 6.35
N ALA A 51 1.11 -2.10 5.39
CA ALA A 51 0.95 -2.47 3.99
C ALA A 51 2.25 -3.07 3.42
N GLN A 52 3.40 -2.46 3.70
CA GLN A 52 4.70 -2.99 3.28
C GLN A 52 5.01 -4.34 3.94
N ARG A 53 4.69 -4.51 5.22
CA ARG A 53 4.88 -5.79 5.93
C ARG A 53 4.02 -6.90 5.32
N LYS A 54 2.74 -6.62 5.04
CA LYS A 54 1.84 -7.56 4.38
C LYS A 54 2.32 -7.92 2.97
N LEU A 55 2.81 -6.93 2.22
CA LEU A 55 3.36 -7.14 0.89
C LEU A 55 4.58 -8.07 0.93
N ARG A 56 5.51 -7.87 1.88
CA ARG A 56 6.65 -8.77 2.06
C ARG A 56 6.20 -10.20 2.38
N ALA A 57 5.30 -10.38 3.33
CA ALA A 57 4.77 -11.70 3.68
C ALA A 57 4.07 -12.40 2.49
N ALA A 58 3.33 -11.64 1.67
CA ALA A 58 2.68 -12.16 0.47
C ALA A 58 3.66 -12.60 -0.62
N ARG A 59 4.86 -12.01 -0.67
CA ARG A 59 5.96 -12.38 -1.57
C ARG A 59 6.73 -13.61 -1.09
N GLU A 60 6.88 -13.75 0.23
CA GLU A 60 7.60 -14.85 0.87
C GLU A 60 6.78 -16.16 0.90
N SER A 61 5.45 -16.07 0.84
CA SER A 61 4.54 -17.23 0.81
C SER A 61 4.48 -17.92 -0.57
N ARG A 62 5.62 -18.07 -1.25
CA ARG A 62 5.74 -18.78 -2.54
C ARG A 62 6.08 -20.25 -2.32
#